data_AF-A0A1C6TH41-F1
#
_entry.id   AF-A0A1C6TH41-F1
#
_cell.length_a   1.000
_cell.length_b   1.000
_cell.length_c   1.000
_cell.angle_alpha   90.00
_cell.angle_beta   90.00
_cell.angle_gamma   90.00
#
_symmetry.space_group_name_H-M   'P 1'
#
loop_
_entity.id
_entity.type
_entity.pdbx_description
1 polymer ?
#
loop_
_entity_poly.entity_id
_entity_poly.type
_entity_poly.pdbx_seq_one_letter_code
_entity_poly.pdbx_strand_id
1 'polypeptide(L)'
;MIEAGSRMRGQAPPPAVVFEALTEPDRDPARPWLRLLDDEQRPQILRRERPNLVVWSSLWSKRPDAQVRFDLASDGHQGTLLRWTLLLAEPLPDPSLLGHLRRRLNELINANLRYTFGQ
;
A
#
# COMPACT_ATOMS: atom_id res chain seq x y z
N MET A 1 -5.09 -2.35 17.38
CA MET A 1 -4.68 -3.04 16.14
C MET A 1 -3.26 -3.54 16.32
N ILE A 2 -2.93 -4.67 15.71
CA ILE A 2 -1.60 -5.30 15.77
C ILE A 2 -0.99 -5.40 14.37
N GLU A 3 0.34 -5.41 14.32
CA GLU A 3 1.06 -5.59 13.06
C GLU A 3 0.88 -7.02 12.56
N ALA A 4 0.17 -7.13 11.46
CA ALA A 4 -0.07 -8.37 10.75
C ALA A 4 0.96 -8.58 9.64
N GLY A 5 1.86 -7.64 9.37
CA GLY A 5 3.01 -7.82 8.49
C GLY A 5 3.51 -6.51 7.91
N SER A 6 4.80 -6.44 7.58
CA SER A 6 5.41 -5.26 6.99
C SER A 6 6.43 -5.64 5.92
N ARG A 7 6.54 -4.83 4.86
CA ARG A 7 7.61 -4.96 3.88
C ARG A 7 8.03 -3.60 3.35
N MET A 8 9.34 -3.44 3.20
CA MET A 8 9.96 -2.23 2.66
C MET A 8 10.59 -2.53 1.31
N ARG A 9 10.46 -1.59 0.38
CA ARG A 9 11.15 -1.62 -0.92
C ARG A 9 11.40 -0.21 -1.43
N GLY A 10 12.51 -0.03 -2.14
CA GLY A 10 12.82 1.21 -2.84
C GLY A 10 11.87 1.47 -4.01
N GLN A 11 11.53 2.73 -4.24
CA GLN A 11 10.84 3.28 -5.41
C GLN A 11 11.74 4.35 -6.03
N ALA A 12 11.84 4.39 -7.36
CA ALA A 12 12.68 5.35 -8.07
C ALA A 12 12.26 6.82 -7.89
N PRO A 13 10.96 7.17 -7.83
CA PRO A 13 10.55 8.56 -7.63
C PRO A 13 10.75 9.06 -6.19
N PRO A 14 10.78 10.38 -5.97
CA PRO A 14 10.87 10.98 -4.65
C PRO A 14 9.57 10.80 -3.84
N PRO A 15 9.62 10.94 -2.49
CA PRO A 15 8.48 10.60 -1.62
C PRO A 15 7.18 11.32 -1.96
N ALA A 16 7.25 12.57 -2.43
CA ALA A 16 6.07 13.35 -2.82
C ALA A 16 5.31 12.72 -4.01
N VAL A 17 6.03 12.14 -4.98
CA VAL A 17 5.42 11.50 -6.16
C VAL A 17 4.78 10.17 -5.77
N VAL A 18 5.47 9.38 -4.93
CA VAL A 18 4.91 8.12 -4.41
C VAL A 18 3.68 8.39 -3.53
N PHE A 19 3.72 9.43 -2.69
CA PHE A 19 2.59 9.88 -1.88
C PHE A 19 1.38 10.25 -2.75
N GLU A 20 1.60 11.02 -3.82
CA GLU A 20 0.53 11.37 -4.77
C GLU A 20 -0.06 10.12 -5.42
N ALA A 21 0.76 9.17 -5.88
CA ALA A 21 0.25 7.92 -6.44
C ALA A 21 -0.60 7.11 -5.43
N LEU A 22 -0.20 7.06 -4.15
CA LEU A 22 -0.95 6.37 -3.09
C LEU A 22 -2.25 7.09 -2.69
N THR A 23 -2.35 8.40 -2.92
CA THR A 23 -3.55 9.20 -2.57
C THR A 23 -4.48 9.42 -3.76
N GLU A 24 -3.96 9.31 -4.98
CA GLU A 24 -4.68 9.46 -6.24
C GLU A 24 -4.33 8.32 -7.21
N PRO A 25 -4.82 7.08 -6.97
CA PRO A 25 -4.42 5.90 -7.75
C PRO A 25 -4.80 5.97 -9.25
N ASP A 26 -5.83 6.75 -9.58
CA ASP A 26 -6.38 6.87 -10.93
C ASP A 26 -5.90 8.12 -11.67
N ARG A 27 -4.93 8.85 -11.11
CA ARG A 27 -4.42 10.10 -11.70
C ARG A 27 -3.91 9.92 -13.13
N ASP A 28 -3.30 8.77 -13.42
CA ASP A 28 -2.87 8.38 -14.76
C ASP A 28 -3.69 7.17 -15.24
N PRO A 29 -4.77 7.38 -16.00
CA PRO A 29 -5.60 6.29 -16.51
C PRO A 29 -4.87 5.40 -17.53
N ALA A 30 -3.76 5.86 -18.12
CA ALA A 30 -2.94 5.04 -19.02
C ALA A 30 -2.04 4.06 -18.27
N ARG A 31 -1.82 4.28 -16.96
CA ARG A 31 -0.94 3.45 -16.11
C ARG A 31 -1.65 3.03 -14.81
N PRO A 32 -2.78 2.30 -14.88
CA PRO A 32 -3.48 1.86 -13.69
C PRO A 32 -2.68 0.79 -12.95
N TRP A 33 -2.38 1.03 -11.68
CA TRP A 33 -1.66 0.10 -10.81
C TRP A 33 -2.53 -0.52 -9.72
N LEU A 34 -3.53 0.21 -9.21
CA LEU A 34 -4.48 -0.27 -8.21
C LEU A 34 -5.56 -1.15 -8.87
N ARG A 35 -5.12 -2.30 -9.37
CA ARG A 35 -5.97 -3.29 -10.05
C ARG A 35 -6.57 -4.22 -9.01
N LEU A 36 -7.79 -3.94 -8.58
CA LEU A 36 -8.50 -4.68 -7.54
C LEU A 36 -9.13 -5.98 -8.12
N LEU A 37 -9.18 -7.03 -7.30
CA LEU A 37 -9.93 -8.26 -7.59
C LEU A 37 -11.41 -8.09 -7.22
N ASP A 38 -12.25 -9.05 -7.63
CA ASP A 38 -13.71 -9.01 -7.43
C ASP A 38 -14.14 -8.96 -5.95
N ASP A 39 -13.32 -9.47 -5.03
CA ASP A 39 -13.57 -9.44 -3.58
C ASP A 39 -12.82 -8.30 -2.86
N GLU A 40 -12.13 -7.45 -3.62
CA GLU A 40 -11.43 -6.27 -3.14
C GLU A 40 -12.22 -4.99 -3.39
N GLN A 41 -12.04 -4.02 -2.51
CA GLN A 41 -12.67 -2.72 -2.58
C GLN A 41 -11.62 -1.61 -2.61
N ARG A 42 -12.02 -0.47 -3.18
CA ARG A 42 -11.17 0.71 -3.21
C ARG A 42 -10.96 1.23 -1.79
N PRO A 43 -9.71 1.46 -1.36
CA PRO A 43 -9.46 1.98 -0.02
C PRO A 43 -9.87 3.45 0.06
N GLN A 44 -10.39 3.84 1.21
CA GLN A 44 -10.52 5.23 1.62
C GLN A 44 -9.24 5.68 2.34
N ILE A 45 -8.88 6.96 2.22
CA ILE A 45 -7.76 7.53 2.97
C ILE A 45 -8.25 7.87 4.38
N LEU A 46 -7.77 7.13 5.37
CA LEU A 46 -8.09 7.36 6.78
C LEU A 46 -7.21 8.47 7.39
N ARG A 47 -5.94 8.53 6.99
CA ARG A 47 -4.98 9.56 7.41
C ARG A 47 -3.95 9.79 6.32
N ARG A 48 -3.47 11.02 6.19
CA ARG A 48 -2.34 11.36 5.32
C ARG A 48 -1.55 12.52 5.88
N GLU A 49 -0.23 12.44 5.79
CA GLU A 49 0.70 13.52 6.14
C GLU A 49 1.75 13.58 5.03
N ARG A 50 1.71 14.64 4.24
CA ARG A 50 2.56 14.74 3.05
C ARG A 50 4.01 15.06 3.46
N PRO A 51 5.02 14.42 2.84
CA PRO A 51 4.95 13.27 1.94
C PRO A 51 5.10 11.91 2.65
N ASN A 52 5.15 11.87 3.98
CA ASN A 52 5.72 10.76 4.75
C ASN A 52 4.75 9.63 5.13
N LEU A 53 3.44 9.88 5.14
CA LEU A 53 2.47 8.92 5.68
C LEU A 53 1.18 8.90 4.88
N VAL A 54 0.72 7.70 4.51
CA VAL A 54 -0.65 7.45 4.06
C VAL A 54 -1.20 6.27 4.83
N VAL A 55 -2.44 6.35 5.30
CA VAL A 55 -3.16 5.22 5.91
C VAL A 55 -4.43 5.00 5.11
N TRP A 56 -4.54 3.79 4.57
CA TRP A 56 -5.72 3.31 3.87
C TRP A 56 -6.63 2.51 4.80
N SER A 57 -7.93 2.60 4.54
CA SER A 57 -8.91 1.63 5.01
C SER A 57 -8.67 0.27 4.37
N SER A 58 -9.47 -0.72 4.78
CA SER A 58 -9.35 -2.06 4.23
C SER A 58 -9.56 -2.09 2.71
N LEU A 59 -8.76 -2.94 2.07
CA LEU A 59 -8.92 -3.37 0.68
C LEU A 59 -9.87 -4.56 0.56
N TRP A 60 -10.21 -5.24 1.66
CA TRP A 60 -10.91 -6.53 1.63
C TRP A 60 -12.25 -6.45 2.35
N SER A 61 -13.32 -6.74 1.62
CA SER A 61 -14.68 -6.73 2.15
C SER A 61 -14.85 -7.71 3.34
N LYS A 62 -14.09 -8.81 3.34
CA LYS A 62 -14.10 -9.83 4.41
C LYS A 62 -13.28 -9.45 5.65
N ARG A 63 -12.45 -8.41 5.55
CA ARG A 63 -11.62 -7.87 6.65
C ARG A 63 -11.78 -6.36 6.72
N PRO A 64 -12.99 -5.83 7.00
CA PRO A 64 -13.23 -4.39 7.01
C PRO A 64 -12.43 -3.67 8.12
N ASP A 65 -11.96 -4.40 9.12
CA ASP A 65 -11.09 -3.91 10.20
C ASP A 65 -9.65 -3.64 9.75
N ALA A 66 -9.22 -4.15 8.60
CA ALA A 66 -7.85 -3.98 8.14
C ALA A 66 -7.53 -2.53 7.81
N GLN A 67 -6.31 -2.13 8.14
CA GLN A 67 -5.73 -0.87 7.69
C GLN A 67 -4.36 -1.12 7.08
N VAL A 68 -4.02 -0.34 6.06
CA VAL A 68 -2.70 -0.39 5.44
C VAL A 68 -2.01 0.93 5.66
N ARG A 69 -0.96 0.91 6.46
CA ARG A 69 -0.11 2.07 6.71
C ARG A 69 1.05 2.07 5.73
N PHE A 70 1.29 3.21 5.11
CA PHE A 70 2.44 3.48 4.24
C PHE A 70 3.34 4.52 4.89
N ASP A 71 4.59 4.14 5.14
CA ASP A 71 5.64 5.04 5.56
C ASP A 71 6.58 5.32 4.39
N LEU A 72 6.81 6.60 4.10
CA LEU A 72 7.63 7.09 3.00
C LEU A 72 8.80 7.90 3.56
N ALA A 73 10.01 7.41 3.32
CA ALA A 73 11.25 8.12 3.62
C ALA A 73 12.07 8.32 2.34
N SER A 74 12.87 9.38 2.28
CA SER A 74 13.90 9.48 1.24
C SER A 74 14.90 8.34 1.43
N ASP A 75 15.39 7.77 0.32
CA ASP A 75 16.48 6.79 0.35
C ASP A 75 17.88 7.41 0.48
N GLY A 76 17.96 8.74 0.70
CA GLY A 76 19.21 9.50 0.70
C GLY A 76 19.62 10.01 -0.69
N HIS A 77 18.90 9.64 -1.74
CA HIS A 77 19.07 10.09 -3.11
C HIS A 77 17.76 10.69 -3.64
N GLN A 78 17.43 10.41 -4.91
CA GLN A 78 16.19 10.88 -5.55
C GLN A 78 15.01 9.90 -5.38
N GLY A 79 15.21 8.79 -4.67
CA GLY A 79 14.21 7.74 -4.50
C GLY A 79 13.50 7.77 -3.14
N THR A 80 12.63 6.78 -2.96
CA THR A 80 11.82 6.59 -1.76
C THR A 80 12.00 5.19 -1.21
N LEU A 81 12.27 5.08 0.09
CA LEU A 81 12.04 3.84 0.84
C LEU A 81 10.57 3.79 1.24
N LEU A 82 9.78 3.01 0.50
CA LEU A 82 8.37 2.79 0.79
C LEU A 82 8.21 1.53 1.65
N ARG A 83 7.62 1.69 2.83
CA ARG A 83 7.19 0.58 3.68
C ARG A 83 5.68 0.53 3.71
N TRP A 84 5.09 -0.63 3.43
CA TRP A 84 3.71 -0.90 3.81
C TRP A 84 3.70 -1.76 5.07
N THR A 85 2.72 -1.51 5.94
CA THR A 85 2.44 -2.27 7.15
C THR A 85 0.95 -2.57 7.21
N LEU A 86 0.59 -3.85 7.22
CA LEU A 86 -0.78 -4.32 7.40
C LEU A 86 -1.10 -4.37 8.89
N LEU A 87 -2.17 -3.68 9.29
CA LEU A 87 -2.67 -3.62 10.66
C LEU A 87 -4.04 -4.31 10.70
N LEU A 88 -4.24 -5.21 11.66
CA LEU A 88 -5.50 -5.93 11.86
C LEU A 88 -5.99 -5.79 13.30
N ALA A 89 -7.29 -5.92 13.51
CA ALA A 89 -7.84 -6.16 14.84
C ALA A 89 -7.67 -7.63 15.22
N GLU A 90 -7.61 -7.91 16.52
CA GLU A 90 -7.64 -9.29 17.01
C GLU A 90 -9.07 -9.87 16.89
N PRO A 91 -9.21 -11.17 16.61
CA PRO A 91 -8.13 -12.14 16.39
C PRO A 91 -7.51 -12.03 14.99
N LEU A 92 -6.21 -12.35 14.88
CA LEU A 92 -5.56 -12.51 13.58
C LEU A 92 -6.25 -13.61 12.77
N PRO A 93 -6.30 -13.47 11.44
CA PRO A 93 -6.80 -14.53 10.59
C PRO A 93 -5.84 -15.71 10.62
N ASP A 94 -6.29 -16.85 10.12
CA ASP A 94 -5.42 -18.02 9.96
C ASP A 94 -4.19 -17.68 9.09
N PRO A 95 -3.09 -18.45 9.23
CA PRO A 95 -1.85 -18.18 8.51
C PRO A 95 -1.99 -18.14 6.97
N SER A 96 -2.93 -18.88 6.40
CA SER A 96 -3.15 -18.94 4.95
C SER A 96 -3.73 -17.62 4.44
N LEU A 97 -4.82 -17.16 5.06
CA LEU A 97 -5.42 -15.86 4.72
C LEU A 97 -4.41 -14.73 4.99
N LEU A 98 -3.69 -14.76 6.10
CA LEU A 98 -2.67 -13.76 6.41
C LEU A 98 -1.56 -13.71 5.34
N GLY A 99 -1.10 -14.87 4.88
CA GLY A 99 -0.15 -15.00 3.77
C GLY A 99 -0.70 -14.41 2.47
N HIS A 100 -1.97 -14.66 2.17
CA HIS A 100 -2.66 -14.10 1.01
C HIS A 100 -2.69 -12.56 1.05
N LEU A 101 -3.13 -11.94 2.16
CA LEU A 101 -3.19 -10.48 2.31
C LEU A 101 -1.82 -9.82 2.09
N ARG A 102 -0.77 -10.38 2.72
CA ARG A 102 0.61 -9.88 2.59
C ARG A 102 1.14 -10.01 1.16
N ARG A 103 0.87 -11.15 0.50
CA ARG A 103 1.27 -11.36 -0.90
C ARG A 103 0.59 -10.34 -1.81
N ARG A 104 -0.69 -10.07 -1.56
CA ARG A 104 -1.48 -9.16 -2.36
C ARG A 104 -1.02 -7.71 -2.25
N LEU A 105 -0.71 -7.24 -1.04
CA LEU A 105 -0.07 -5.92 -0.85
C LEU A 105 1.28 -5.82 -1.56
N ASN A 106 2.08 -6.89 -1.55
CA ASN A 106 3.33 -6.90 -2.30
C ASN A 106 3.11 -6.78 -3.81
N GLU A 107 2.10 -7.44 -4.35
CA GLU A 107 1.78 -7.34 -5.77
C GLU A 107 1.35 -5.90 -6.14
N LEU A 108 0.39 -5.33 -5.42
CA LEU A 108 -0.10 -3.98 -5.70
C LEU A 108 1.00 -2.91 -5.56
N ILE A 109 1.79 -2.97 -4.49
CA ILE A 109 2.70 -1.87 -4.10
C ILE A 109 4.12 -2.09 -4.62
N ASN A 110 4.64 -3.31 -4.50
CA ASN A 110 6.03 -3.62 -4.83
C ASN A 110 6.20 -4.16 -6.26
N ALA A 111 5.11 -4.46 -6.97
CA ALA A 111 5.12 -4.73 -8.41
C ALA A 111 4.33 -3.66 -9.17
N ASN A 112 3.00 -3.63 -9.08
CA ASN A 112 2.16 -2.80 -9.98
C ASN A 112 2.49 -1.31 -9.90
N LEU A 113 2.50 -0.73 -8.69
CA LEU A 113 2.84 0.68 -8.50
C LEU A 113 4.27 0.96 -8.98
N ARG A 114 5.21 0.07 -8.67
CA ARG A 114 6.62 0.21 -9.07
C ARG A 114 6.79 0.24 -10.60
N TYR A 115 6.04 -0.59 -11.32
CA TYR A 115 6.02 -0.61 -12.79
C TYR A 115 5.54 0.70 -13.41
N THR A 116 4.62 1.43 -12.76
CA THR A 116 4.16 2.74 -13.30
C THR A 116 5.27 3.79 -13.33
N PHE A 117 6.30 3.62 -12.51
CA PHE A 117 7.48 4.45 -12.46
C PHE A 117 8.60 3.99 -13.41
N GLY A 118 8.34 3.00 -14.27
CA GLY A 118 9.29 2.53 -15.28
C GLY A 118 10.38 1.58 -14.77
N GLN A 119 10.15 0.91 -13.64
CA GLN A 119 11.04 -0.11 -13.07
C GLN A 119 10.46 -1.51 -13.22
#